data_AF-A0A818FZN5-F1
#
_entry.id   AF-A0A818FZN5-F1
#
_cell.length_a   1.000
_cell.length_b   1.000
_cell.length_c   1.000
_cell.angle_alpha   90.00
_cell.angle_beta   90.00
_cell.angle_gamma   90.00
#
_symmetry.space_group_name_H-M   'P 1'
#
loop_
_entity.id
_entity.type
_entity.pdbx_description
1 polymer ?
#
loop_
_entity_poly.entity_id
_entity_poly.type
_entity_poly.pdbx_seq_one_letter_code
_entity_poly.pdbx_strand_id
1 'polypeptide(L)'
;DFGIRGIALHLLYKLLAKLTHEQLYKIAQILYVDGPNEWQIWTLEIYKCIYDYITNYLTKEIKTSIRSLSEMFYHHVGEQLLELLSSKNEYIRVNYRNFWCDSKHLSTSSHHRLMALVDQLYSIKTENEYLNYYTNFLLECTTHNLDYNHFIFENPLDKCSFQEFPLAYQQQQQLSNSTSSIILQTQEISNRQEFISTEMLDNNNNNNRNYNWLNS
;
A
#
# COMPACT_ATOMS: atom_id res chain seq x y z
N ASP A 1 -9.27 -7.51 22.99
CA ASP A 1 -10.44 -6.64 22.91
C ASP A 1 -10.29 -5.68 21.73
N PHE A 2 -10.75 -6.11 20.55
CA PHE A 2 -10.38 -5.47 19.28
C PHE A 2 -11.13 -4.14 19.03
N GLY A 3 -12.37 -4.03 19.54
CA GLY A 3 -13.21 -2.84 19.37
C GLY A 3 -12.75 -1.66 20.23
N ILE A 4 -12.26 -1.91 21.45
CA ILE A 4 -11.79 -0.86 22.35
C ILE A 4 -10.61 -0.08 21.74
N ARG A 5 -9.66 -0.79 21.11
CA ARG A 5 -8.49 -0.14 20.51
C ARG A 5 -8.85 0.76 19.33
N GLY A 6 -9.78 0.34 18.48
CA GLY A 6 -10.26 1.15 17.35
C GLY A 6 -10.94 2.44 17.82
N ILE A 7 -11.81 2.35 18.82
CA ILE A 7 -12.49 3.52 19.42
C ILE A 7 -11.47 4.44 20.11
N ALA A 8 -10.49 3.88 20.82
CA ALA A 8 -9.44 4.64 21.47
C ALA A 8 -8.58 5.42 20.46
N LEU A 9 -8.19 4.82 19.33
CA LEU A 9 -7.45 5.50 18.27
C LEU A 9 -8.29 6.62 17.63
N HIS A 10 -9.58 6.39 17.41
CA HIS A 10 -10.47 7.42 16.90
C HIS A 10 -10.63 8.62 17.86
N LEU A 11 -10.77 8.35 19.16
CA LEU A 11 -10.78 9.38 20.20
C LEU A 11 -9.45 10.12 20.26
N LEU A 12 -8.33 9.39 20.21
CA LEU A 12 -6.99 9.95 20.19
C LEU A 12 -6.82 10.91 19.02
N TYR A 13 -7.22 10.52 17.82
CA TYR A 13 -7.20 11.36 16.63
C TYR A 13 -7.93 12.70 16.85
N LYS A 14 -9.12 12.68 17.46
CA LYS A 14 -9.88 13.90 17.79
C LYS A 14 -9.22 14.77 18.86
N LEU A 15 -8.40 14.19 19.73
CA LEU A 15 -7.73 14.89 20.81
C LEU A 15 -6.35 15.44 20.42
N LEU A 16 -5.78 15.03 19.28
CA LEU A 16 -4.45 15.45 18.81
C LEU A 16 -4.24 16.97 18.87
N ALA A 17 -5.24 17.75 18.45
CA ALA A 17 -5.17 19.21 18.40
C ALA A 17 -5.02 19.90 19.78
N LYS A 18 -5.28 19.19 20.89
CA LYS A 18 -5.23 19.73 22.26
C LYS A 18 -3.99 19.28 23.05
N LEU A 19 -3.16 18.40 22.48
CA LEU A 19 -2.03 17.81 23.17
C LEU A 19 -0.78 18.69 23.05
N THR A 20 0.08 18.63 24.06
CA THR A 20 1.38 19.32 24.05
C THR A 20 2.42 18.54 23.23
N HIS A 21 3.50 19.21 22.80
CA HIS A 21 4.58 18.58 22.02
C HIS A 21 5.15 17.33 22.71
N GLU A 22 5.41 17.40 24.02
CA GLU A 22 5.91 16.25 24.79
C GLU A 22 4.90 15.09 24.87
N GLN A 23 3.61 15.40 24.98
CA GLN A 23 2.57 14.38 25.01
C GLN A 23 2.45 13.68 23.66
N LEU A 24 2.52 14.44 22.56
CA LEU A 24 2.52 13.88 21.21
C LEU A 24 3.72 12.96 20.98
N TYR A 25 4.91 13.33 21.46
CA TYR A 25 6.08 12.46 21.37
C TYR A 25 5.89 11.14 22.13
N LYS A 26 5.41 11.21 23.38
CA LYS A 26 5.11 9.99 24.17
C LYS A 26 4.08 9.10 23.49
N ILE A 27 3.04 9.69 22.91
CA ILE A 27 2.02 8.95 22.16
C ILE A 27 2.63 8.28 20.93
N ALA A 28 3.44 9.01 20.16
CA ALA A 28 4.09 8.45 18.97
C ALA A 28 5.01 7.28 19.28
N GLN A 29 5.64 7.25 20.47
CA GLN A 29 6.44 6.12 20.95
C GLN A 29 5.61 4.89 21.34
N ILE A 30 4.36 5.09 21.76
CA ILE A 30 3.45 4.02 22.21
C ILE A 30 2.62 3.46 21.04
N LEU A 31 2.36 4.29 20.02
CA LEU A 31 1.67 3.86 18.81
C LEU A 31 2.49 2.78 18.11
N TYR A 32 1.78 1.75 17.63
CA TYR A 32 2.37 0.58 17.00
C TYR A 32 1.75 0.39 15.63
N VAL A 33 2.62 0.16 14.64
CA VAL A 33 2.25 0.08 13.22
C VAL A 33 1.60 -1.27 12.88
N ASP A 34 1.95 -2.37 13.55
CA ASP A 34 1.30 -3.65 13.24
C ASP A 34 -0.06 -3.85 13.95
N GLY A 35 -0.92 -4.60 13.27
CA GLY A 35 -2.25 -4.97 13.74
C GLY A 35 -3.19 -5.29 12.59
N PRO A 36 -4.49 -5.50 12.87
CA PRO A 36 -5.54 -5.54 11.87
C PRO A 36 -5.61 -4.25 11.05
N ASN A 37 -6.08 -4.38 9.81
CA ASN A 37 -6.12 -3.29 8.82
C ASN A 37 -6.78 -2.01 9.35
N GLU A 38 -7.86 -2.12 10.13
CA GLU A 38 -8.57 -0.95 10.67
C GLU A 38 -7.72 -0.08 11.59
N TRP A 39 -6.86 -0.70 12.41
CA TRP A 39 -5.99 0.06 13.32
C TRP A 39 -4.86 0.73 12.56
N GLN A 40 -4.30 0.03 11.58
CA GLN A 40 -3.23 0.58 10.74
C GLN A 40 -3.71 1.84 9.99
N ILE A 41 -4.98 1.88 9.56
CA ILE A 41 -5.60 3.08 8.95
C ILE A 41 -5.59 4.25 9.94
N TRP A 42 -6.09 4.07 11.16
CA TRP A 42 -6.09 5.17 12.14
C TRP A 42 -4.68 5.56 12.59
N THR A 43 -3.78 4.59 12.74
CA THR A 43 -2.36 4.84 13.03
C THR A 43 -1.72 5.70 11.95
N LEU A 44 -1.98 5.41 10.67
CA LEU A 44 -1.54 6.24 9.55
C LEU A 44 -2.07 7.68 9.67
N GLU A 45 -3.38 7.85 9.87
CA GLU A 45 -3.98 9.19 9.96
C GLU A 45 -3.43 10.00 11.16
N ILE A 46 -3.19 9.34 12.30
CA ILE A 46 -2.56 9.97 13.45
C ILE A 46 -1.12 10.39 13.13
N TYR A 47 -0.31 9.51 12.54
CA TYR A 47 1.08 9.83 12.22
C TYR A 47 1.20 10.94 11.18
N LYS A 48 0.32 11.00 10.17
CA LYS A 48 0.27 12.14 9.22
C LYS A 48 0.04 13.47 9.94
N CYS A 49 -0.98 13.53 10.81
CA CYS A 49 -1.27 14.74 11.59
C CYS A 49 -0.10 15.13 12.50
N ILE A 50 0.55 14.15 13.12
CA ILE A 50 1.74 14.39 13.95
C ILE A 50 2.92 14.89 13.11
N TYR A 51 3.15 14.30 11.93
CA TYR A 51 4.22 14.72 11.02
C TYR A 51 4.03 16.17 10.56
N ASP A 52 2.81 16.54 10.17
CA ASP A 52 2.46 17.92 9.82
C ASP A 52 2.69 18.89 10.99
N TYR A 53 2.35 18.46 12.20
CA TYR A 53 2.60 19.26 13.40
C TYR A 53 4.10 19.47 13.63
N ILE A 54 4.92 18.42 13.58
CA ILE A 54 6.36 18.49 13.87
C ILE A 54 7.09 19.29 12.80
N THR A 55 6.78 19.11 11.52
CA THR A 55 7.41 19.87 10.43
C THR A 55 7.15 21.37 10.57
N ASN A 56 5.90 21.75 10.90
CA ASN A 56 5.54 23.13 11.20
C ASN A 56 6.22 23.66 12.47
N TYR A 57 6.38 22.82 13.48
CA TYR A 57 7.05 23.14 14.73
C TYR A 57 8.55 23.37 14.54
N LEU A 58 9.25 22.46 13.85
CA LEU A 58 10.68 22.57 13.49
C LEU A 58 10.97 23.82 12.66
N THR A 59 10.10 24.15 11.70
CA THR A 59 10.24 25.36 10.88
C THR A 59 10.21 26.64 11.73
N LYS A 60 9.51 26.62 12.88
CA LYS A 60 9.49 27.71 13.87
C LYS A 60 10.68 27.64 14.82
N GLU A 61 11.05 26.45 15.29
CA GLU A 61 12.15 26.21 16.24
C GLU A 61 13.56 26.41 15.66
N ILE A 62 13.77 26.31 14.34
CA ILE A 62 15.05 26.71 13.72
C ILE A 62 15.43 28.16 14.08
N LYS A 63 14.46 28.99 14.50
CA LYS A 63 14.68 30.35 15.00
C LYS A 63 15.04 30.42 16.50
N THR A 64 14.90 29.33 17.26
CA THR A 64 14.99 29.29 18.73
C THR A 64 15.62 27.99 19.26
N SER A 65 16.95 27.83 19.13
CA SER A 65 17.93 27.05 19.95
C SER A 65 17.64 25.64 20.54
N ILE A 66 16.42 25.11 20.63
CA ILE A 66 16.11 23.81 21.24
C ILE A 66 15.92 22.81 20.10
N ARG A 67 16.92 21.96 19.84
CA ARG A 67 17.00 21.18 18.60
C ARG A 67 16.91 19.66 18.78
N SER A 68 17.37 19.11 19.91
CA SER A 68 17.57 17.66 20.04
C SER A 68 16.30 16.82 20.21
N LEU A 69 15.33 17.24 21.04
CA LEU A 69 14.10 16.46 21.26
C LEU A 69 13.21 16.44 20.02
N SER A 70 13.03 17.59 19.37
CA SER A 70 12.19 17.69 18.17
C SER A 70 12.79 16.95 16.98
N GLU A 71 14.12 16.90 16.84
CA GLU A 71 14.80 16.07 15.84
C GLU A 71 14.53 14.57 16.08
N MET A 72 14.69 14.09 17.32
CA MET A 72 14.39 12.68 17.65
C MET A 72 12.91 12.35 17.37
N PHE A 73 12.01 13.26 17.70
CA PHE A 73 10.58 13.09 17.43
C PHE A 73 10.30 13.01 15.92
N TYR A 74 10.88 13.92 15.13
CA TYR A 74 10.76 13.92 13.68
C TYR A 74 11.25 12.62 13.06
N HIS A 75 12.45 12.17 13.42
CA HIS A 75 13.02 10.92 12.91
C HIS A 75 12.16 9.71 13.30
N HIS A 76 11.69 9.63 14.54
CA HIS A 76 10.82 8.53 14.99
C HIS A 76 9.54 8.45 14.16
N VAL A 77 8.86 9.58 13.94
CA VAL A 77 7.62 9.61 13.16
C VAL A 77 7.88 9.28 11.69
N GLY A 78 8.97 9.80 11.10
CA GLY A 78 9.37 9.47 9.73
C GLY A 78 9.61 7.97 9.53
N GLU A 79 10.30 7.33 10.46
CA GLU A 79 10.54 5.88 10.44
C GLU A 79 9.25 5.06 10.49
N GLN A 80 8.30 5.44 11.36
CA GLN A 80 7.00 4.73 11.47
C GLN A 80 6.13 4.93 10.22
N LEU A 81 6.20 6.11 9.61
CA LEU A 81 5.53 6.42 8.36
C LEU A 81 6.11 5.61 7.18
N LEU A 82 7.44 5.46 7.11
CA LEU A 82 8.09 4.59 6.12
C LEU A 82 7.70 3.11 6.32
N GLU A 83 7.60 2.63 7.55
CA GLU A 83 7.15 1.27 7.84
C GLU A 83 5.71 1.02 7.32
N LEU A 84 4.83 2.01 7.45
CA LEU A 84 3.47 1.97 6.89
C LEU A 84 3.46 1.98 5.34
N LEU A 85 4.43 2.64 4.70
CA LEU A 85 4.60 2.61 3.24
C LEU A 85 4.95 1.20 2.74
N SER A 86 5.70 0.43 3.51
CA SER A 86 6.01 -0.98 3.22
C SER A 86 4.92 -1.95 3.68
N SER A 87 3.75 -1.46 4.11
CA SER A 87 2.67 -2.33 4.56
C SER A 87 2.08 -3.20 3.45
N LYS A 88 1.55 -4.38 3.80
CA LYS A 88 0.86 -5.27 2.86
C LYS A 88 -0.46 -4.70 2.36
N ASN A 89 -1.05 -3.77 3.09
CA ASN A 89 -2.34 -3.17 2.78
C ASN A 89 -2.20 -2.10 1.69
N GLU A 90 -2.77 -2.36 0.52
CA GLU A 90 -2.75 -1.43 -0.61
C GLU A 90 -3.35 -0.06 -0.30
N TYR A 91 -4.46 -0.03 0.45
CA TYR A 91 -5.11 1.23 0.82
C TYR A 91 -4.16 2.14 1.61
N ILE A 92 -3.38 1.57 2.52
CA ILE A 92 -2.41 2.32 3.35
C ILE A 92 -1.29 2.84 2.46
N ARG A 93 -0.73 1.99 1.60
CA ARG A 93 0.33 2.40 0.67
C ARG A 93 -0.12 3.54 -0.25
N VAL A 94 -1.31 3.44 -0.84
CA VAL A 94 -1.86 4.47 -1.74
C VAL A 94 -2.14 5.77 -0.98
N ASN A 95 -2.78 5.67 0.19
CA ASN A 95 -3.12 6.85 0.97
C ASN A 95 -1.86 7.56 1.53
N TYR A 96 -0.86 6.81 1.95
CA TYR A 96 0.44 7.35 2.34
C TYR A 96 1.19 7.97 1.15
N ARG A 97 1.17 7.31 -0.01
CA ARG A 97 1.74 7.86 -1.24
C ARG A 97 1.12 9.22 -1.54
N ASN A 98 -0.21 9.30 -1.59
CA ASN A 98 -0.91 10.55 -1.86
C ASN A 98 -0.57 11.68 -0.86
N PHE A 99 -0.32 11.33 0.40
CA PHE A 99 0.15 12.28 1.40
C PHE A 99 1.51 12.89 1.03
N TRP A 100 2.52 12.08 0.67
CA TRP A 100 3.83 12.61 0.26
C TRP A 100 3.82 13.33 -1.06
N CYS A 101 2.91 12.95 -1.96
CA CYS A 101 2.78 13.58 -3.26
C CYS A 101 2.18 15.00 -3.20
N ASP A 102 1.58 15.40 -2.07
CA ASP A 102 1.19 16.79 -1.87
C ASP A 102 2.43 17.70 -1.89
N SER A 103 2.30 18.79 -2.64
CA SER A 103 3.26 19.90 -2.75
C SER A 103 3.80 20.44 -1.42
N LYS A 104 3.07 20.23 -0.31
CA LYS A 104 3.49 20.61 1.05
C LYS A 104 4.65 19.76 1.58
N HIS A 105 4.74 18.50 1.16
CA HIS A 105 5.70 17.53 1.69
C HIS A 105 6.82 17.26 0.70
N LEU A 106 6.50 17.23 -0.60
CA LEU A 106 7.47 16.96 -1.64
C LEU A 106 7.37 17.99 -2.77
N SER A 107 8.51 18.56 -3.14
CA SER A 107 8.59 19.55 -4.22
C SER A 107 8.05 18.97 -5.53
N THR A 108 7.43 19.80 -6.36
CA THR A 108 7.05 19.46 -7.74
C THR A 108 8.22 19.52 -8.72
N SER A 109 9.32 20.19 -8.34
CA SER A 109 10.56 20.20 -9.12
C SER A 109 11.25 18.84 -9.03
N SER A 110 11.52 18.20 -10.18
CA SER A 110 12.14 16.87 -10.25
C SER A 110 13.47 16.78 -9.52
N HIS A 111 14.30 17.83 -9.58
CA HIS A 111 15.59 17.86 -8.89
C HIS A 111 15.44 17.96 -7.37
N HIS A 112 14.61 18.89 -6.89
CA HIS A 112 14.37 19.05 -5.45
C HIS A 112 13.65 17.84 -4.86
N ARG A 113 12.73 17.25 -5.62
CA ARG A 113 12.08 15.99 -5.26
C ARG A 113 13.10 14.88 -5.09
N LEU A 114 13.98 14.67 -6.07
CA LEU A 114 15.00 13.63 -6.02
C LEU A 114 15.91 13.78 -4.78
N MET A 115 16.37 15.00 -4.46
CA MET A 115 17.14 15.23 -3.23
C MET A 115 16.32 14.93 -1.96
N ALA A 116 15.08 15.40 -1.89
CA ALA A 116 14.21 15.15 -0.74
C ALA A 116 13.90 13.66 -0.53
N LEU A 117 13.73 12.89 -1.62
CA LEU A 117 13.52 11.43 -1.53
C LEU A 117 14.73 10.73 -0.89
N VAL A 118 15.95 11.12 -1.26
CA VAL A 118 17.17 10.56 -0.69
C VAL A 118 17.34 10.95 0.78
N ASP A 119 17.07 12.21 1.11
CA ASP A 119 17.32 12.75 2.46
C ASP A 119 16.26 12.31 3.48
N GLN A 120 15.00 12.14 3.06
CA GLN A 120 13.86 11.98 3.98
C GLN A 120 13.22 10.60 3.97
N LEU A 121 13.33 9.85 2.87
CA LEU A 121 12.58 8.60 2.68
C LEU A 121 13.47 7.36 2.65
N TYR A 122 14.78 7.49 2.88
CA TYR A 122 15.66 6.34 3.05
C TYR A 122 15.65 5.83 4.49
N SER A 123 15.37 4.54 4.68
CA SER A 123 15.51 3.85 5.95
C SER A 123 15.95 2.41 5.75
N ILE A 124 16.90 1.94 6.57
CA ILE A 124 17.42 0.57 6.55
C ILE A 124 16.30 -0.45 6.79
N LYS A 125 15.26 -0.10 7.56
CA LYS A 125 14.13 -0.99 7.86
C LYS A 125 13.27 -1.30 6.63
N THR A 126 13.20 -0.36 5.69
CA THR A 126 12.35 -0.45 4.50
C THR A 126 13.16 -0.53 3.21
N GLU A 127 14.45 -0.82 3.33
CA GLU A 127 15.41 -0.83 2.21
C GLU A 127 14.97 -1.72 1.06
N ASN A 128 14.35 -2.88 1.36
CA ASN A 128 13.83 -3.81 0.35
C ASN A 128 12.78 -3.17 -0.58
N GLU A 129 11.99 -2.23 -0.07
CA GLU A 129 10.96 -1.52 -0.84
C GLU A 129 11.43 -0.14 -1.30
N TYR A 130 12.62 0.32 -0.89
CA TYR A 130 13.11 1.68 -1.13
C TYR A 130 13.06 2.07 -2.59
N LEU A 131 13.66 1.26 -3.47
CA LEU A 131 13.67 1.55 -4.90
C LEU A 131 12.27 1.53 -5.52
N ASN A 132 11.37 0.68 -5.01
CA ASN A 132 10.00 0.58 -5.48
C ASN A 132 9.25 1.89 -5.22
N TYR A 133 9.18 2.35 -3.96
CA TYR A 133 8.49 3.61 -3.69
C TYR A 133 9.24 4.83 -4.23
N TYR A 134 10.57 4.84 -4.21
CA TYR A 134 11.39 5.93 -4.73
C TYR A 134 11.09 6.19 -6.21
N THR A 135 11.12 5.14 -7.04
CA THR A 135 10.83 5.27 -8.48
C THR A 135 9.38 5.67 -8.73
N ASN A 136 8.43 5.15 -7.95
CA ASN A 136 7.02 5.52 -8.04
C ASN A 136 6.76 7.01 -7.72
N PHE A 137 7.44 7.57 -6.71
CA PHE A 137 7.34 9.01 -6.39
C PHE A 137 8.00 9.90 -7.44
N LEU A 138 9.11 9.45 -8.02
CA LEU A 138 9.82 10.19 -9.06
C LEU A 138 9.03 10.20 -10.37
N LEU A 139 8.52 9.04 -10.80
CA LEU A 139 7.76 8.91 -12.04
C LEU A 139 6.39 9.58 -11.98
N GLU A 140 5.80 9.72 -10.78
CA GLU A 140 4.56 10.48 -10.63
C GLU A 140 4.66 11.91 -11.18
N CYS A 141 5.82 12.58 -11.04
CA CYS A 141 6.00 13.93 -11.59
C CYS A 141 5.66 14.02 -13.09
N THR A 142 5.85 12.93 -13.83
CA THR A 142 5.53 12.89 -15.26
C THR A 142 4.05 13.06 -15.53
N THR A 143 3.17 12.63 -14.60
CA THR A 143 1.70 12.74 -14.72
C THR A 143 1.22 14.20 -14.71
N HIS A 144 2.02 15.12 -14.18
CA HIS A 144 1.71 16.55 -14.17
C HIS A 144 2.19 17.28 -15.43
N ASN A 145 2.95 16.60 -16.31
CA ASN A 145 3.36 17.18 -17.58
C ASN A 145 2.16 17.19 -18.55
N LEU A 146 2.02 18.29 -19.30
CA LEU A 146 1.02 18.42 -20.36
C LEU A 146 1.15 17.32 -21.42
N ASP A 147 2.38 16.84 -21.64
CA ASP A 147 2.68 15.81 -22.63
C ASP A 147 2.36 14.38 -22.14
N TYR A 148 1.94 14.19 -20.88
CA TYR A 148 1.73 12.85 -20.31
C TYR A 148 0.71 12.02 -21.10
N ASN A 149 -0.37 12.67 -21.57
CA ASN A 149 -1.40 12.03 -22.38
C ASN A 149 -1.12 12.16 -23.88
N HIS A 150 -0.01 12.78 -24.27
CA HIS A 150 0.34 12.94 -25.67
C HIS A 150 1.04 11.69 -26.20
N PHE A 151 0.69 11.29 -27.42
CA PHE A 151 1.42 10.21 -28.08
C PHE A 151 2.84 10.67 -28.38
N ILE A 152 3.82 9.83 -28.05
CA ILE A 152 5.23 10.13 -28.33
C ILE A 152 5.49 10.20 -29.85
N PHE A 153 4.67 9.51 -30.65
CA PHE A 153 4.76 9.45 -32.10
C PHE A 153 3.47 9.95 -32.75
N GLU A 154 3.61 10.77 -33.79
CA GLU A 154 2.48 11.35 -34.52
C GLU A 154 1.74 10.31 -35.39
N ASN A 155 2.49 9.37 -35.97
CA ASN A 155 1.95 8.39 -36.91
C ASN A 155 2.14 6.96 -36.38
N PRO A 156 1.09 6.11 -36.44
CA PRO A 156 1.25 4.69 -36.15
C PRO A 156 2.11 4.01 -37.23
N LEU A 157 2.63 2.82 -36.91
CA LEU A 157 3.32 2.01 -37.91
C LEU A 157 2.36 1.60 -39.03
N ASP A 158 2.79 1.75 -40.28
CA ASP A 158 1.98 1.39 -41.45
C ASP A 158 1.57 -0.09 -41.42
N LYS A 159 0.28 -0.36 -41.64
CA LYS A 159 -0.33 -1.70 -41.78
C LYS A 159 -0.41 -2.56 -40.52
N CYS A 160 -0.51 -1.97 -39.32
CA CYS A 160 -0.80 -2.69 -38.09
C CYS A 160 -2.20 -2.39 -37.54
N SER A 161 -2.98 -3.43 -37.24
CA SER A 161 -4.19 -3.32 -36.41
C SER A 161 -3.82 -3.65 -34.97
N PHE A 162 -3.92 -2.68 -34.06
CA PHE A 162 -3.71 -2.92 -32.63
C PHE A 162 -4.98 -3.50 -32.01
N GLN A 163 -4.79 -4.49 -31.13
CA GLN A 163 -5.86 -5.02 -30.28
C GLN A 163 -5.47 -4.76 -28.83
N GLU A 164 -6.45 -4.40 -28.02
CA GLU A 164 -6.26 -4.25 -26.59
C GLU A 164 -5.93 -5.63 -26.00
N PHE A 165 -4.77 -5.75 -25.36
CA PHE A 165 -4.38 -6.98 -24.68
C PHE A 165 -4.75 -6.84 -23.21
N PRO A 166 -5.91 -7.38 -22.76
CA PRO A 166 -6.25 -7.33 -21.36
C PRO A 166 -5.23 -8.16 -20.59
N LEU A 167 -4.49 -7.51 -19.70
CA LEU A 167 -3.66 -8.20 -18.73
C LEU A 167 -4.59 -8.99 -17.80
N ALA A 168 -4.80 -10.27 -18.10
CA ALA A 168 -5.48 -11.17 -17.18
C ALA A 168 -4.58 -11.33 -15.95
N TYR A 169 -4.96 -10.70 -14.83
CA TYR A 169 -4.34 -10.95 -13.53
C TYR A 169 -4.72 -12.38 -13.11
N GLN A 170 -4.01 -13.38 -13.63
CA GLN A 170 -4.21 -14.77 -13.27
C GLN A 170 -3.89 -14.91 -11.78
N GLN A 171 -4.94 -14.96 -10.98
CA GLN A 171 -4.89 -15.04 -9.53
C GLN A 171 -4.05 -16.25 -9.11
N GLN A 172 -2.95 -15.97 -8.41
CA GLN A 172 -2.11 -16.95 -7.70
C GLN A 172 -2.90 -17.83 -6.70
N GLN A 173 -4.19 -17.56 -6.48
CA GLN A 173 -5.10 -18.37 -5.66
C GLN A 173 -5.52 -19.71 -6.30
N GLN A 174 -5.32 -19.92 -7.61
CA GLN A 174 -5.66 -21.23 -8.20
C GLN A 174 -4.64 -22.34 -7.87
N LEU A 175 -3.39 -22.01 -7.51
CA LEU A 175 -2.38 -23.02 -7.16
C LEU A 175 -2.60 -23.64 -5.76
N SER A 176 -3.32 -22.97 -4.86
CA SER A 176 -3.72 -23.52 -3.56
C SER A 176 -4.92 -24.48 -3.64
N ASN A 177 -5.75 -24.34 -4.67
CA ASN A 177 -6.91 -25.22 -4.86
C ASN A 177 -6.58 -26.47 -5.69
N SER A 178 -5.57 -26.43 -6.55
CA SER A 178 -5.12 -27.59 -7.33
C SER A 178 -4.23 -28.55 -6.53
N THR A 179 -3.57 -28.09 -5.48
CA THR A 179 -2.74 -28.94 -4.60
C THR A 179 -3.56 -29.76 -3.60
N SER A 180 -4.81 -29.37 -3.33
CA SER A 180 -5.72 -30.14 -2.47
C SER A 180 -6.31 -31.37 -3.19
N SER A 181 -6.44 -31.35 -4.51
CA SER A 181 -7.04 -32.45 -5.29
C SER A 181 -6.12 -33.66 -5.45
N ILE A 182 -4.80 -33.44 -5.54
CA ILE A 182 -3.80 -34.52 -5.75
C ILE A 182 -3.53 -35.29 -4.45
N ILE A 183 -3.60 -34.62 -3.30
CA ILE A 183 -3.34 -35.22 -1.97
C ILE A 183 -4.54 -36.08 -1.52
N LEU A 184 -5.77 -35.72 -1.89
CA LEU A 184 -6.95 -36.56 -1.62
C LEU A 184 -6.99 -37.82 -2.51
N GLN A 185 -6.58 -37.73 -3.77
CA GLN A 185 -6.55 -38.89 -4.68
C GLN A 185 -5.52 -39.95 -4.25
N THR A 186 -4.39 -39.56 -3.66
CA THR A 186 -3.37 -40.52 -3.22
C THR A 186 -3.79 -41.33 -1.98
N GLN A 187 -4.75 -40.84 -1.18
CA GLN A 187 -5.32 -41.61 -0.05
C GLN A 187 -6.45 -42.56 -0.49
N GLU A 188 -7.13 -42.28 -1.60
CA GLU A 188 -8.17 -43.19 -2.13
C GLU A 188 -7.60 -44.27 -3.06
N ILE A 189 -6.51 -43.99 -3.78
CA ILE A 189 -5.89 -44.95 -4.73
C ILE A 189 -5.17 -46.09 -4.00
N SER A 190 -4.75 -45.91 -2.73
CA SER A 190 -4.18 -46.99 -1.92
C SER A 190 -5.24 -47.97 -1.35
N ASN A 191 -6.53 -47.63 -1.42
CA ASN A 191 -7.61 -48.40 -0.79
C ASN A 191 -8.54 -49.11 -1.79
N ARG A 192 -8.26 -49.10 -3.10
CA ARG A 192 -9.11 -49.70 -4.13
C ARG A 192 -8.35 -50.56 -5.14
N GLN A 193 -7.60 -51.55 -4.66
CA GLN A 193 -7.19 -52.69 -5.49
C GLN A 193 -7.94 -53.95 -5.08
N GLU A 194 -9.25 -54.03 -5.33
CA GLU A 194 -9.95 -55.31 -5.49
C GLU A 194 -11.12 -55.19 -6.49
N PHE A 195 -10.99 -55.94 -7.60
CA PHE A 195 -11.99 -56.62 -8.44
C PHE A 195 -13.13 -55.87 -9.21
N ILE A 196 -13.08 -56.09 -10.55
CA ILE A 196 -14.15 -56.41 -11.54
C ILE A 196 -14.91 -55.28 -12.29
N SER A 197 -14.58 -55.22 -13.58
CA SER A 197 -15.37 -55.21 -14.84
C SER A 197 -16.73 -54.49 -15.01
N THR A 198 -16.78 -53.77 -16.16
CA THR A 198 -17.91 -53.56 -17.11
C THR A 198 -19.16 -52.79 -16.64
N GLU A 199 -19.39 -51.61 -17.22
CA GLU A 199 -20.47 -51.35 -18.21
C GLU A 199 -20.48 -49.89 -18.67
N MET A 200 -20.87 -49.70 -19.94
CA MET A 200 -21.05 -48.41 -20.63
C MET A 200 -22.39 -47.79 -20.27
N LEU A 201 -22.52 -46.45 -20.33
CA LEU A 201 -23.58 -45.70 -21.04
C LEU A 201 -23.60 -44.21 -20.66
N ASP A 202 -23.50 -43.36 -21.69
CA ASP A 202 -24.23 -42.12 -21.98
C ASP A 202 -24.74 -41.26 -20.80
N ASN A 203 -24.47 -39.95 -20.82
CA ASN A 203 -25.25 -38.99 -21.59
C ASN A 203 -25.14 -37.55 -21.03
N ASN A 204 -25.13 -36.62 -21.97
CA ASN A 204 -25.74 -35.30 -21.94
C ASN A 204 -25.09 -34.08 -21.24
N ASN A 205 -24.87 -33.11 -22.13
CA ASN A 205 -24.55 -31.70 -21.97
C ASN A 205 -25.66 -30.89 -21.28
N ASN A 206 -25.25 -29.68 -20.86
CA ASN A 206 -26.01 -28.45 -20.61
C ASN A 206 -26.66 -28.26 -19.23
N ASN A 207 -26.14 -27.29 -18.46
CA ASN A 207 -26.79 -25.97 -18.34
C ASN A 207 -26.06 -25.00 -17.39
N ASN A 208 -25.50 -23.95 -18.00
CA ASN A 208 -25.89 -22.54 -17.80
C ASN A 208 -25.89 -21.94 -16.38
N ARG A 209 -24.90 -21.08 -16.06
CA ARG A 209 -25.07 -19.99 -15.09
C ARG A 209 -24.36 -18.70 -15.57
N ASN A 210 -25.19 -17.80 -16.11
CA ASN A 210 -24.93 -16.39 -16.34
C ASN A 210 -24.55 -15.66 -15.03
N TYR A 211 -23.55 -14.78 -15.09
CA TYR A 211 -23.40 -13.67 -14.14
C TYR A 211 -23.37 -12.35 -14.90
N ASN A 212 -24.51 -11.65 -14.88
CA ASN A 212 -24.66 -10.25 -15.28
C ASN A 212 -24.35 -9.35 -14.08
N TRP A 213 -23.25 -8.61 -14.11
CA TRP A 213 -23.06 -7.44 -13.24
C TRP A 213 -22.21 -6.38 -13.94
N LEU A 214 -22.85 -5.58 -14.81
CA LEU A 214 -22.43 -4.23 -15.17
C LEU A 214 -23.70 -3.45 -15.53
N ASN A 215 -24.15 -2.62 -14.60
CA ASN A 215 -24.90 -1.38 -14.86
C ASN A 215 -25.13 -0.65 -13.53
N SER A 216 -24.27 0.34 -13.25
CA SER A 216 -24.59 1.69 -12.75
C SER A 216 -23.29 2.44 -12.52
#